data_AF-A0A9X1YPV6-F1
#
_entry.id   AF-A0A9X1YPV6-F1
#
_cell.length_a   1.000
_cell.length_b   1.000
_cell.length_c   1.000
_cell.angle_alpha   90.00
_cell.angle_beta   90.00
_cell.angle_gamma   90.00
#
_symmetry.space_group_name_H-M   'P 1'
#
loop_
_entity.id
_entity.type
_entity.pdbx_description
1 polymer ?
#
loop_
_entity_poly.entity_id
_entity_poly.type
_entity_poly.pdbx_seq_one_letter_code
_entity_poly.pdbx_strand_id
1 'polypeptide(L)'
;MRDKVRRQLARANVFFQRMANPQHLKLLKEGTSTWNEWRESSPEIVPDLSNAAITGLEFAFGINLAGADLRGADLSSCRLAGARLQRAQLEGANLSSTELRKGRLEDSNLSNANLTGANLYGAILDRAKLRNAKLVRCSLDVGSIEDATLEGASIVDVYVETNPYAGAYGKAVALALLEAQDLDKLSPESAPFIESFVAGAFDAAHRYSKEFNQQVLQAQLDRIKPLTSLYRRSGAFSSELIQVVGAVDSGLIEFLRRNPKRLHDIHWRAFEEVIAEILSSFGWSVQLTQPSKDGGYDILGIHKDISGISSAWIVECKRWHESVGIEVARSLYTVKNEMRVSGAILATTSNFTQGVLDFKSSRYDFDLKNYAAIVEWLGQYKKG
;
A
#
# COMPACT_ATOMS: atom_id res chain seq x y z
N MET A 1 -22.83 -46.95 35.15
CA MET A 1 -22.70 -45.60 35.78
C MET A 1 -21.30 -45.02 35.68
N ARG A 2 -20.23 -45.75 36.01
CA ARG A 2 -18.85 -45.22 36.05
C ARG A 2 -18.34 -44.64 34.72
N ASP A 3 -18.68 -45.23 33.57
CA ASP A 3 -18.26 -44.71 32.24
C ASP A 3 -19.04 -43.49 31.76
N LYS A 4 -20.26 -43.28 32.27
CA LYS A 4 -21.07 -42.10 31.97
C LYS A 4 -20.56 -40.92 32.81
N VAL A 5 -20.20 -41.18 34.07
CA VAL A 5 -19.53 -40.22 34.96
C VAL A 5 -18.11 -39.89 34.47
N ARG A 6 -17.31 -40.87 34.00
CA ARG A 6 -16.00 -40.61 33.36
C ARG A 6 -16.12 -39.78 32.08
N ARG A 7 -17.13 -40.02 31.24
CA ARG A 7 -17.38 -39.21 30.03
C ARG A 7 -17.95 -37.83 30.35
N GLN A 8 -18.76 -37.69 31.40
CA GLN A 8 -19.19 -36.38 31.92
C GLN A 8 -18.05 -35.62 32.56
N LEU A 9 -17.15 -36.28 33.31
CA LEU A 9 -15.95 -35.68 33.89
C LEU A 9 -14.91 -35.36 32.81
N ALA A 10 -14.79 -36.16 31.74
CA ALA A 10 -13.95 -35.85 30.60
C ALA A 10 -14.52 -34.69 29.76
N ARG A 11 -15.85 -34.63 29.56
CA ARG A 11 -16.53 -33.48 28.94
C ARG A 11 -16.48 -32.23 29.83
N ALA A 12 -16.54 -32.39 31.16
CA ALA A 12 -16.35 -31.31 32.11
C ALA A 12 -14.87 -30.88 32.20
N ASN A 13 -13.91 -31.79 32.03
CA ASN A 13 -12.47 -31.46 31.92
C ASN A 13 -12.12 -30.78 30.60
N VAL A 14 -12.85 -31.06 29.52
CA VAL A 14 -12.77 -30.30 28.26
C VAL A 14 -13.44 -28.93 28.41
N PHE A 15 -14.32 -28.75 29.40
CA PHE A 15 -14.98 -27.49 29.76
C PHE A 15 -14.29 -26.71 30.89
N PHE A 16 -13.39 -27.33 31.66
CA PHE A 16 -12.34 -26.63 32.38
C PHE A 16 -11.38 -26.08 31.33
N GLN A 17 -11.78 -24.95 30.73
CA GLN A 17 -10.86 -24.09 30.01
C GLN A 17 -9.60 -23.97 30.84
N ARG A 18 -8.44 -24.29 30.26
CA ARG A 18 -7.14 -24.13 30.91
C ARG A 18 -7.08 -22.74 31.53
N MET A 19 -7.14 -22.67 32.86
CA MET A 19 -6.93 -21.43 33.58
C MET A 19 -5.44 -21.22 33.73
N ALA A 20 -5.04 -19.95 33.77
CA ALA A 20 -3.67 -19.54 34.00
C ALA A 20 -3.06 -20.28 35.19
N ASN A 21 -1.77 -20.62 35.07
CA ASN A 21 -1.04 -21.19 36.18
C ASN A 21 -1.05 -20.19 37.36
N PRO A 22 -1.54 -20.58 38.56
CA PRO A 22 -1.70 -19.65 39.67
C PRO A 22 -0.38 -19.03 40.14
N GLN A 23 0.72 -19.78 40.09
CA GLN A 23 2.04 -19.29 40.45
C GLN A 23 2.55 -18.25 39.44
N HIS A 24 2.40 -18.52 38.14
CA HIS A 24 2.76 -17.55 37.10
C HIS A 24 1.92 -16.27 37.23
N LEU A 25 0.60 -16.40 37.43
CA LEU A 25 -0.26 -15.24 37.59
C LEU A 25 0.09 -14.42 38.84
N LYS A 26 0.47 -15.09 39.94
CA LYS A 26 0.93 -14.41 41.16
C LYS A 26 2.23 -13.63 40.90
N LEU A 27 3.24 -14.27 40.30
CA LEU A 27 4.51 -13.63 39.94
C LEU A 27 4.31 -12.43 39.01
N LEU A 28 3.42 -12.55 38.02
CA LEU A 28 3.10 -11.46 37.11
C LEU A 28 2.52 -10.24 37.85
N LYS A 29 1.64 -10.49 38.83
CA LYS A 29 1.00 -9.46 39.65
C LYS A 29 1.94 -8.81 40.67
N GLU A 30 3.09 -9.42 40.96
CA GLU A 30 4.13 -8.81 41.81
C GLU A 30 4.93 -7.72 41.04
N GLY A 31 4.79 -7.65 39.72
CA GLY A 31 5.27 -6.55 38.89
C GLY A 31 6.36 -6.96 37.90
N THR A 32 6.74 -6.00 37.04
CA THR A 32 7.64 -6.24 35.90
C THR A 32 9.02 -6.73 36.30
N SER A 33 9.62 -6.18 37.36
CA SER A 33 10.95 -6.60 37.82
C SER A 33 10.96 -8.06 38.28
N THR A 34 10.05 -8.40 39.20
CA THR A 34 9.89 -9.78 39.70
C THR A 34 9.62 -10.77 38.58
N TRP A 35 8.72 -10.42 37.65
CA TRP A 35 8.42 -11.25 36.51
C TRP A 35 9.63 -11.45 35.59
N ASN A 36 10.35 -10.37 35.26
CA ASN A 36 11.51 -10.44 34.37
C ASN A 36 12.68 -11.22 35.00
N GLU A 37 12.94 -11.04 36.29
CA GLU A 37 13.94 -11.84 37.04
C GLU A 37 13.58 -13.33 37.05
N TRP A 38 12.30 -13.66 37.22
CA TRP A 38 11.83 -15.04 37.11
C TRP A 38 12.00 -15.60 35.69
N ARG A 39 11.70 -14.81 34.65
CA ARG A 39 11.92 -15.21 33.25
C ARG A 39 13.40 -15.44 32.92
N GLU A 40 14.31 -14.66 33.54
CA GLU A 40 15.75 -14.81 33.35
C GLU A 40 16.30 -16.05 34.07
N SER A 41 15.79 -16.35 35.27
CA SER A 41 16.21 -17.52 36.05
C SER A 41 15.55 -18.83 35.62
N SER A 42 14.43 -18.77 34.88
CA SER A 42 13.66 -19.94 34.42
C SER A 42 13.34 -19.89 32.91
N PRO A 43 14.33 -19.78 32.01
CA PRO A 43 14.11 -19.58 30.58
C PRO A 43 13.43 -20.76 29.87
N GLU A 44 13.52 -21.96 30.43
CA GLU A 44 12.90 -23.19 29.93
C GLU A 44 11.40 -23.28 30.21
N ILE A 45 10.90 -22.51 31.18
CA ILE A 45 9.50 -22.52 31.56
C ILE A 45 8.72 -21.62 30.60
N VAL A 46 7.81 -22.23 29.84
CA VAL A 46 6.82 -21.50 29.02
C VAL A 46 5.73 -20.96 29.95
N PRO A 47 5.54 -19.64 30.06
CA PRO A 47 4.54 -19.10 30.97
C PRO A 47 3.12 -19.39 30.49
N ASP A 48 2.35 -20.10 31.32
CA ASP A 48 0.90 -20.27 31.15
C ASP A 48 0.11 -19.17 31.86
N LEU A 49 -0.45 -18.25 31.08
CA LEU A 49 -1.33 -17.16 31.46
C LEU A 49 -2.68 -17.25 30.70
N SER A 50 -3.05 -18.46 30.26
CA SER A 50 -4.27 -18.67 29.47
C SER A 50 -5.53 -18.30 30.27
N ASN A 51 -6.47 -17.60 29.63
CA ASN A 51 -7.68 -17.07 30.25
C ASN A 51 -7.43 -16.22 31.52
N ALA A 52 -6.23 -15.66 31.69
CA ALA A 52 -5.93 -14.78 32.81
C ALA A 52 -6.76 -13.50 32.72
N ALA A 53 -7.44 -13.12 33.81
CA ALA A 53 -8.06 -11.81 33.96
C ALA A 53 -7.05 -10.84 34.58
N ILE A 54 -6.38 -10.05 33.74
CA ILE A 54 -5.34 -9.10 34.13
C ILE A 54 -5.61 -7.68 33.59
N THR A 55 -6.89 -7.36 33.39
CA THR A 55 -7.40 -6.06 32.95
C THR A 55 -6.81 -4.90 33.75
N GLY A 56 -6.36 -3.86 33.05
CA GLY A 56 -5.92 -2.60 33.64
C GLY A 56 -4.62 -2.67 34.43
N LEU A 57 -3.88 -3.78 34.39
CA LEU A 57 -2.59 -3.85 35.07
C LEU A 57 -1.57 -2.92 34.42
N GLU A 58 -0.81 -2.23 35.26
CA GLU A 58 0.26 -1.35 34.83
C GLU A 58 1.61 -2.03 34.96
N PHE A 59 2.28 -2.25 33.82
CA PHE A 59 3.62 -2.79 33.79
C PHE A 59 4.64 -1.70 33.43
N ALA A 60 5.83 -1.81 34.01
CA ALA A 60 6.97 -1.01 33.60
C ALA A 60 7.37 -1.37 32.15
N PHE A 61 8.10 -0.46 31.53
CA PHE A 61 8.51 -0.62 30.13
C PHE A 61 9.28 -1.93 29.93
N GLY A 62 8.88 -2.74 28.95
CA GLY A 62 9.66 -3.92 28.54
C GLY A 62 9.40 -5.21 29.31
N ILE A 63 8.20 -5.43 29.86
CA ILE A 63 7.85 -6.73 30.46
C ILE A 63 8.03 -7.90 29.48
N ASN A 64 8.62 -9.00 29.95
CA ASN A 64 8.97 -10.15 29.12
C ASN A 64 7.88 -11.24 29.10
N LEU A 65 6.94 -11.11 28.18
CA LEU A 65 5.87 -12.08 27.90
C LEU A 65 6.19 -12.96 26.68
N ALA A 66 7.45 -13.03 26.24
CA ALA A 66 7.83 -13.77 25.03
C ALA A 66 7.48 -15.26 25.19
N GLY A 67 6.85 -15.84 24.17
CA GLY A 67 6.41 -17.24 24.14
C GLY A 67 5.28 -17.60 25.12
N ALA A 68 4.73 -16.65 25.89
CA ALA A 68 3.68 -16.95 26.87
C ALA A 68 2.40 -17.44 26.19
N ASP A 69 1.71 -18.36 26.84
CA ASP A 69 0.34 -18.76 26.51
C ASP A 69 -0.63 -17.76 27.16
N LEU A 70 -1.21 -16.88 26.35
CA LEU A 70 -2.15 -15.82 26.71
C LEU A 70 -3.50 -16.03 26.01
N ARG A 71 -3.80 -17.26 25.57
CA ARG A 71 -5.04 -17.55 24.85
C ARG A 71 -6.26 -17.23 25.71
N GLY A 72 -7.18 -16.43 25.18
CA GLY A 72 -8.37 -15.97 25.88
C GLY A 72 -8.10 -15.04 27.08
N ALA A 73 -6.86 -14.59 27.31
CA ALA A 73 -6.56 -13.68 28.41
C ALA A 73 -7.22 -12.32 28.21
N ASP A 74 -7.71 -11.71 29.29
CA ASP A 74 -8.17 -10.33 29.30
C ASP A 74 -7.04 -9.40 29.73
N LEU A 75 -6.44 -8.75 28.75
CA LEU A 75 -5.36 -7.76 28.84
C LEU A 75 -5.89 -6.34 28.59
N SER A 76 -7.21 -6.14 28.56
CA SER A 76 -7.79 -4.85 28.19
C SER A 76 -7.34 -3.73 29.14
N SER A 77 -7.10 -2.55 28.58
CA SER A 77 -6.63 -1.36 29.30
C SER A 77 -5.28 -1.52 30.02
N CYS A 78 -4.52 -2.58 29.76
CA CYS A 78 -3.20 -2.75 30.37
C CYS A 78 -2.18 -1.75 29.81
N ARG A 79 -1.19 -1.39 30.64
CA ARG A 79 0.00 -0.65 30.20
C ARG A 79 1.12 -1.64 29.91
N LEU A 80 1.38 -1.88 28.63
CA LEU A 80 2.35 -2.86 28.10
C LEU A 80 3.38 -2.19 27.17
N ALA A 81 3.73 -0.93 27.42
CA ALA A 81 4.69 -0.21 26.60
C ALA A 81 6.03 -0.97 26.54
N GLY A 82 6.54 -1.20 25.33
CA GLY A 82 7.79 -1.94 25.11
C GLY A 82 7.71 -3.45 25.38
N ALA A 83 6.55 -4.01 25.73
CA ALA A 83 6.41 -5.41 26.12
C ALA A 83 6.96 -6.35 25.04
N ARG A 84 7.68 -7.38 25.48
CA ARG A 84 8.23 -8.44 24.63
C ARG A 84 7.21 -9.57 24.57
N LEU A 85 6.57 -9.76 23.44
CA LEU A 85 5.48 -10.71 23.16
C LEU A 85 5.83 -11.60 21.95
N GLN A 86 7.10 -11.69 21.57
CA GLN A 86 7.50 -12.50 20.41
C GLN A 86 7.07 -13.94 20.62
N ARG A 87 6.47 -14.55 19.60
CA ARG A 87 5.97 -15.93 19.63
C ARG A 87 4.90 -16.22 20.70
N ALA A 88 4.33 -15.20 21.35
CA ALA A 88 3.25 -15.39 22.31
C ALA A 88 1.98 -15.94 21.64
N GLN A 89 1.23 -16.78 22.34
CA GLN A 89 -0.07 -17.28 21.88
C GLN A 89 -1.18 -16.42 22.47
N LEU A 90 -1.76 -15.53 21.68
CA LEU A 90 -2.78 -14.54 22.06
C LEU A 90 -4.14 -14.84 21.41
N GLU A 91 -4.40 -16.09 21.02
CA GLU A 91 -5.62 -16.44 20.30
C GLU A 91 -6.85 -16.15 21.16
N GLY A 92 -7.77 -15.34 20.63
CA GLY A 92 -8.96 -14.90 21.34
C GLY A 92 -8.71 -13.96 22.53
N ALA A 93 -7.48 -13.47 22.74
CA ALA A 93 -7.18 -12.54 23.83
C ALA A 93 -7.89 -11.20 23.64
N ASN A 94 -8.31 -10.57 24.74
CA ASN A 94 -8.84 -9.22 24.74
C ASN A 94 -7.74 -8.21 25.05
N LEU A 95 -7.33 -7.46 24.04
CA LEU A 95 -6.30 -6.40 24.09
C LEU A 95 -6.92 -5.01 23.88
N SER A 96 -8.23 -4.85 24.07
CA SER A 96 -8.89 -3.57 23.81
C SER A 96 -8.33 -2.46 24.69
N SER A 97 -8.08 -1.28 24.11
CA SER A 97 -7.54 -0.10 24.80
C SER A 97 -6.19 -0.33 25.51
N THR A 98 -5.44 -1.35 25.11
CA THR A 98 -4.11 -1.64 25.68
C THR A 98 -3.07 -0.67 25.15
N GLU A 99 -2.18 -0.17 26.01
CA GLU A 99 -1.02 0.63 25.63
C GLU A 99 0.15 -0.29 25.28
N LEU A 100 0.29 -0.65 24.00
CA LEU A 100 1.32 -1.56 23.47
C LEU A 100 2.40 -0.83 22.65
N ARG A 101 2.53 0.49 22.81
CA ARG A 101 3.54 1.30 22.14
C ARG A 101 4.93 0.66 22.25
N LYS A 102 5.64 0.52 21.13
CA LYS A 102 6.97 -0.10 21.01
C LYS A 102 7.04 -1.57 21.44
N GLY A 103 5.89 -2.25 21.53
CA GLY A 103 5.82 -3.68 21.81
C GLY A 103 6.45 -4.52 20.70
N ARG A 104 6.91 -5.71 21.05
CA ARG A 104 7.54 -6.66 20.11
C ARG A 104 6.70 -7.92 20.03
N LEU A 105 5.92 -8.07 18.97
CA LEU A 105 4.94 -9.13 18.74
C LEU A 105 5.32 -10.02 17.54
N GLU A 106 6.59 -10.02 17.12
CA GLU A 106 7.07 -10.81 16.00
C GLU A 106 6.70 -12.29 16.17
N ASP A 107 6.21 -12.93 15.12
CA ASP A 107 5.82 -14.35 15.09
C ASP A 107 4.73 -14.74 16.13
N SER A 108 4.01 -13.78 16.72
CA SER A 108 2.93 -14.04 17.67
C SER A 108 1.64 -14.51 17.00
N ASN A 109 0.75 -15.15 17.76
CA ASN A 109 -0.55 -15.59 17.26
C ASN A 109 -1.69 -14.81 17.92
N LEU A 110 -2.19 -13.80 17.22
CA LEU A 110 -3.28 -12.91 17.59
C LEU A 110 -4.62 -13.32 16.93
N SER A 111 -4.76 -14.57 16.50
CA SER A 111 -5.98 -14.99 15.79
C SER A 111 -7.22 -14.82 16.67
N ASN A 112 -8.26 -14.18 16.16
CA ASN A 112 -9.50 -13.82 16.87
C ASN A 112 -9.29 -12.86 18.07
N ALA A 113 -8.11 -12.25 18.23
CA ALA A 113 -7.87 -11.29 19.31
C ALA A 113 -8.64 -9.98 19.10
N ASN A 114 -9.00 -9.30 20.18
CA ASN A 114 -9.63 -7.99 20.15
C ASN A 114 -8.61 -6.88 20.45
N LEU A 115 -8.19 -6.12 19.44
CA LEU A 115 -7.25 -5.00 19.55
C LEU A 115 -7.98 -3.64 19.46
N THR A 116 -9.29 -3.59 19.71
CA THR A 116 -10.08 -2.36 19.56
C THR A 116 -9.53 -1.24 20.45
N GLY A 117 -9.17 -0.09 19.87
CA GLY A 117 -8.64 1.05 20.61
C GLY A 117 -7.21 0.87 21.14
N ALA A 118 -6.52 -0.22 20.80
CA ALA A 118 -5.16 -0.46 21.28
C ALA A 118 -4.17 0.55 20.68
N ASN A 119 -3.21 1.02 21.48
CA ASN A 119 -2.13 1.87 21.00
C ASN A 119 -0.93 1.01 20.62
N LEU A 120 -0.70 0.75 19.33
CA LEU A 120 0.43 -0.05 18.83
C LEU A 120 1.51 0.82 18.18
N TYR A 121 1.58 2.12 18.51
CA TYR A 121 2.60 3.02 17.97
C TYR A 121 4.02 2.48 18.18
N GLY A 122 4.80 2.31 17.12
CA GLY A 122 6.14 1.73 17.15
C GLY A 122 6.21 0.24 17.49
N ALA A 123 5.08 -0.46 17.62
CA ALA A 123 5.09 -1.89 17.84
C ALA A 123 5.53 -2.65 16.59
N ILE A 124 6.09 -3.84 16.73
CA ILE A 124 6.53 -4.70 15.62
C ILE A 124 5.70 -5.98 15.66
N LEU A 125 4.92 -6.26 14.63
CA LEU A 125 4.04 -7.43 14.48
C LEU A 125 4.42 -8.25 13.25
N ASP A 126 5.68 -8.21 12.84
CA ASP A 126 6.15 -8.96 11.66
C ASP A 126 5.87 -10.46 11.83
N ARG A 127 5.35 -11.09 10.78
CA ARG A 127 4.92 -12.50 10.74
C ARG A 127 3.88 -12.87 11.80
N ALA A 128 3.22 -11.90 12.43
CA ALA A 128 2.15 -12.17 13.37
C ALA A 128 0.91 -12.74 12.66
N LYS A 129 0.19 -13.64 13.34
CA LYS A 129 -1.06 -14.21 12.84
C LYS A 129 -2.24 -13.41 13.38
N LEU A 130 -2.89 -12.61 12.55
CA LEU A 130 -4.02 -11.74 12.89
C LEU A 130 -5.35 -12.22 12.27
N ARG A 131 -5.47 -13.51 11.95
CA ARG A 131 -6.69 -14.09 11.35
C ARG A 131 -7.90 -13.77 12.23
N ASN A 132 -8.97 -13.17 11.67
CA ASN A 132 -10.18 -12.75 12.39
C ASN A 132 -9.95 -11.77 13.57
N ALA A 133 -8.79 -11.14 13.68
CA ALA A 133 -8.54 -10.17 14.75
C ALA A 133 -9.37 -8.88 14.54
N LYS A 134 -9.72 -8.17 15.63
CA LYS A 134 -10.42 -6.87 15.58
C LYS A 134 -9.44 -5.73 15.79
N LEU A 135 -9.07 -5.04 14.72
CA LEU A 135 -8.22 -3.86 14.68
C LEU A 135 -9.10 -2.62 14.44
N VAL A 136 -9.94 -2.28 15.40
CA VAL A 136 -10.89 -1.16 15.30
C VAL A 136 -10.36 0.02 16.11
N ARG A 137 -10.20 1.21 15.54
CA ARG A 137 -9.72 2.42 16.25
C ARG A 137 -8.36 2.25 16.95
N CYS A 138 -7.53 1.32 16.50
CA CYS A 138 -6.17 1.14 17.05
C CYS A 138 -5.17 2.05 16.32
N SER A 139 -4.02 2.34 16.94
CA SER A 139 -2.89 2.96 16.24
C SER A 139 -1.89 1.91 15.76
N LEU A 140 -1.24 2.11 14.61
CA LEU A 140 -0.22 1.22 14.04
C LEU A 140 0.83 2.06 13.28
N ASP A 141 2.07 1.57 13.21
CA ASP A 141 3.07 2.16 12.33
C ASP A 141 3.12 1.45 10.98
N VAL A 142 3.50 2.23 9.97
CA VAL A 142 3.61 1.85 8.56
C VAL A 142 4.49 0.61 8.29
N GLY A 143 5.40 0.24 9.20
CA GLY A 143 6.36 -0.87 9.03
C GLY A 143 6.15 -2.03 9.99
N SER A 144 5.01 -2.08 10.68
CA SER A 144 4.81 -2.95 11.84
C SER A 144 4.22 -4.31 11.53
N ILE A 145 3.93 -4.66 10.29
CA ILE A 145 3.16 -5.88 9.95
C ILE A 145 3.76 -6.64 8.77
N GLU A 146 5.08 -6.62 8.60
CA GLU A 146 5.74 -7.32 7.49
C GLU A 146 5.44 -8.83 7.55
N ASP A 147 4.99 -9.44 6.46
CA ASP A 147 4.58 -10.85 6.38
C ASP A 147 3.49 -11.31 7.38
N ALA A 148 2.76 -10.38 8.01
CA ALA A 148 1.65 -10.74 8.91
C ALA A 148 0.45 -11.33 8.13
N THR A 149 -0.21 -12.35 8.68
CA THR A 149 -1.42 -12.93 8.04
C THR A 149 -2.67 -12.29 8.61
N LEU A 150 -3.58 -11.80 7.77
CA LEU A 150 -4.73 -11.01 8.23
C LEU A 150 -6.08 -11.49 7.67
N GLU A 151 -6.15 -12.74 7.23
CA GLU A 151 -7.38 -13.36 6.71
C GLU A 151 -8.56 -13.13 7.69
N GLY A 152 -9.61 -12.45 7.23
CA GLY A 152 -10.81 -12.21 8.02
C GLY A 152 -10.69 -11.16 9.14
N ALA A 153 -9.53 -10.47 9.28
CA ALA A 153 -9.36 -9.41 10.26
C ALA A 153 -10.31 -8.23 9.97
N SER A 154 -10.92 -7.68 11.03
CA SER A 154 -11.75 -6.48 10.97
C SER A 154 -10.88 -5.26 11.21
N ILE A 155 -10.66 -4.43 10.19
CA ILE A 155 -9.81 -3.24 10.26
C ILE A 155 -10.67 -2.02 9.97
N VAL A 156 -10.92 -1.21 11.00
CA VAL A 156 -11.84 -0.07 10.93
C VAL A 156 -11.25 1.10 11.71
N ASP A 157 -11.26 2.32 11.15
CA ASP A 157 -10.78 3.54 11.82
C ASP A 157 -9.34 3.44 12.40
N VAL A 158 -8.43 2.70 11.77
CA VAL A 158 -7.06 2.55 12.27
C VAL A 158 -6.28 3.84 12.07
N TYR A 159 -5.58 4.31 13.11
CA TYR A 159 -4.69 5.47 13.03
C TYR A 159 -3.29 5.01 12.60
N VAL A 160 -2.87 5.37 11.39
CA VAL A 160 -1.53 5.06 10.90
C VAL A 160 -0.63 6.26 11.11
N GLU A 161 0.38 6.11 11.97
CA GLU A 161 1.40 7.15 12.14
C GLU A 161 2.62 6.86 11.25
N THR A 162 3.13 7.90 10.58
CA THR A 162 4.31 7.78 9.73
C THR A 162 5.56 7.56 10.59
N ASN A 163 6.02 6.32 10.66
CA ASN A 163 7.34 6.00 11.20
C ASN A 163 8.41 6.21 10.11
N PRO A 164 9.41 7.10 10.31
CA PRO A 164 10.46 7.36 9.33
C PRO A 164 11.38 6.15 9.06
N TYR A 165 11.26 5.06 9.83
CA TYR A 165 12.01 3.80 9.66
C TYR A 165 11.16 2.66 9.05
N ALA A 166 9.89 2.91 8.71
CA ALA A 166 9.06 1.91 8.08
C ALA A 166 9.56 1.60 6.66
N GLY A 167 10.12 0.41 6.46
CA GLY A 167 10.48 -0.10 5.14
C GLY A 167 9.27 -0.24 4.20
N ALA A 168 9.53 -0.39 2.91
CA ALA A 168 8.52 -0.42 1.84
C ALA A 168 7.49 -1.57 1.91
N TYR A 169 7.73 -2.61 2.71
CA TYR A 169 6.89 -3.80 2.77
C TYR A 169 5.58 -3.61 3.56
N GLY A 170 5.59 -2.84 4.66
CA GLY A 170 4.38 -2.68 5.51
C GLY A 170 3.23 -1.90 4.84
N LYS A 171 3.54 -1.16 3.78
CA LYS A 171 2.58 -0.38 2.98
C LYS A 171 1.79 -1.20 1.96
N ALA A 172 2.36 -2.27 1.42
CA ALA A 172 1.65 -3.20 0.54
C ALA A 172 0.74 -4.16 1.33
N VAL A 173 1.15 -4.54 2.55
CA VAL A 173 0.37 -5.42 3.45
C VAL A 173 -0.89 -4.72 3.94
N ALA A 174 -0.81 -3.43 4.31
CA ALA A 174 -2.00 -2.69 4.71
C ALA A 174 -2.92 -2.32 3.51
N LEU A 175 -2.41 -2.36 2.26
CA LEU A 175 -3.24 -2.27 1.05
C LEU A 175 -4.00 -3.57 0.76
N ALA A 176 -3.37 -4.72 0.97
CA ALA A 176 -4.02 -6.02 0.92
C ALA A 176 -5.08 -6.22 2.03
N LEU A 177 -5.00 -5.42 3.09
CA LEU A 177 -5.93 -5.45 4.22
C LEU A 177 -7.26 -4.76 3.99
N LEU A 178 -7.27 -3.73 3.16
CA LEU A 178 -8.50 -3.04 2.76
C LEU A 178 -9.28 -3.81 1.70
N GLU A 179 -8.66 -4.76 0.98
CA GLU A 179 -9.30 -5.54 -0.08
C GLU A 179 -10.04 -6.81 0.40
N ALA A 180 -9.94 -7.20 1.67
CA ALA A 180 -10.43 -8.51 2.13
C ALA A 180 -11.81 -8.53 2.82
N GLN A 181 -12.45 -7.40 3.16
CA GLN A 181 -13.83 -7.38 3.69
C GLN A 181 -14.62 -6.15 3.23
N ASP A 182 -15.68 -6.39 2.46
CA ASP A 182 -16.82 -5.49 2.14
C ASP A 182 -16.50 -3.99 2.06
N LEU A 183 -15.72 -3.59 1.05
CA LEU A 183 -15.47 -2.19 0.69
C LEU A 183 -16.77 -1.38 0.47
N ASP A 184 -17.84 -2.06 0.09
CA ASP A 184 -19.20 -1.54 -0.11
C ASP A 184 -19.87 -1.05 1.19
N LYS A 185 -19.30 -1.39 2.35
CA LYS A 185 -19.77 -0.99 3.69
C LYS A 185 -18.93 0.13 4.31
N LEU A 186 -17.88 0.60 3.65
CA LEU A 186 -17.10 1.74 4.10
C LEU A 186 -17.93 3.02 3.94
N SER A 187 -18.08 3.76 5.04
CA SER A 187 -18.81 5.02 5.05
C SER A 187 -18.02 6.12 4.31
N PRO A 188 -18.68 7.14 3.73
CA PRO A 188 -18.00 8.28 3.09
C PRO A 188 -16.96 9.00 3.98
N GLU A 189 -17.08 8.86 5.31
CA GLU A 189 -16.19 9.45 6.30
C GLU A 189 -14.79 8.80 6.33
N SER A 190 -14.64 7.61 5.75
CA SER A 190 -13.38 6.85 5.68
C SER A 190 -12.48 7.26 4.50
N ALA A 191 -12.95 8.14 3.60
CA ALA A 191 -12.21 8.55 2.40
C ALA A 191 -10.88 9.28 2.69
N PRO A 192 -10.78 10.23 3.66
CA PRO A 192 -9.52 10.92 3.96
C PRO A 192 -8.43 9.98 4.50
N PHE A 193 -8.84 8.94 5.23
CA PHE A 193 -7.94 7.90 5.74
C PHE A 193 -7.34 7.09 4.59
N ILE A 194 -8.16 6.67 3.63
CA ILE A 194 -7.74 5.89 2.47
C ILE A 194 -6.83 6.72 1.56
N GLU A 195 -7.09 8.02 1.43
CA GLU A 195 -6.23 8.96 0.70
C GLU A 195 -4.83 9.10 1.32
N SER A 196 -4.75 9.37 2.63
CA SER A 196 -3.47 9.47 3.36
C SER A 196 -2.69 8.14 3.33
N PHE A 197 -3.42 7.04 3.43
CA PHE A 197 -2.89 5.69 3.45
C PHE A 197 -2.28 5.26 2.11
N VAL A 198 -2.99 5.50 0.99
CA VAL A 198 -2.48 5.24 -0.37
C VAL A 198 -1.32 6.18 -0.72
N ALA A 199 -1.43 7.48 -0.41
CA ALA A 199 -0.34 8.44 -0.66
C ALA A 199 0.94 8.04 0.08
N GLY A 200 0.81 7.61 1.34
CA GLY A 200 1.91 7.02 2.08
C GLY A 200 2.48 5.81 1.33
N ALA A 201 1.64 4.84 0.97
CA ALA A 201 2.06 3.55 0.41
C ALA A 201 3.08 3.66 -0.73
N PHE A 202 2.79 4.58 -1.64
CA PHE A 202 3.61 4.86 -2.82
C PHE A 202 4.91 5.56 -2.49
N ASP A 203 4.87 6.52 -1.57
CA ASP A 203 6.03 7.31 -1.18
C ASP A 203 7.12 6.46 -0.49
N ALA A 204 6.76 5.29 0.07
CA ALA A 204 7.74 4.31 0.55
C ALA A 204 8.21 3.37 -0.57
N ALA A 205 7.30 2.86 -1.41
CA ALA A 205 7.66 2.00 -2.55
C ALA A 205 8.64 2.69 -3.51
N HIS A 206 8.50 4.01 -3.71
CA HIS A 206 9.37 4.80 -4.57
C HIS A 206 10.78 4.99 -3.98
N ARG A 207 10.87 5.27 -2.67
CA ARG A 207 12.15 5.49 -1.96
C ARG A 207 13.03 4.24 -1.85
N TYR A 208 12.44 3.04 -1.80
CA TYR A 208 13.16 1.77 -1.64
C TYR A 208 13.30 0.95 -2.96
N SER A 209 12.98 1.56 -4.10
CA SER A 209 13.01 0.92 -5.44
C SER A 209 14.38 0.46 -5.96
N LYS A 210 15.47 0.58 -5.17
CA LYS A 210 16.76 -0.03 -5.53
C LYS A 210 16.82 -1.54 -5.29
N GLU A 211 15.97 -2.10 -4.42
CA GLU A 211 15.99 -3.52 -4.05
C GLU A 211 14.65 -4.26 -4.25
N PHE A 212 13.62 -3.57 -4.75
CA PHE A 212 12.27 -4.14 -4.84
C PHE A 212 11.97 -4.76 -6.22
N ASN A 213 11.42 -5.98 -6.21
CA ASN A 213 11.04 -6.72 -7.40
C ASN A 213 9.84 -6.05 -8.12
N GLN A 214 10.11 -5.47 -9.29
CA GLN A 214 9.13 -4.77 -10.16
C GLN A 214 7.87 -5.60 -10.45
N GLN A 215 7.97 -6.93 -10.51
CA GLN A 215 6.82 -7.81 -10.75
C GLN A 215 5.82 -7.83 -9.60
N VAL A 216 6.31 -7.71 -8.36
CA VAL A 216 5.45 -7.69 -7.17
C VAL A 216 4.71 -6.36 -7.10
N LEU A 217 5.40 -5.24 -7.34
CA LEU A 217 4.76 -3.92 -7.41
C LEU A 217 3.67 -3.88 -8.48
N GLN A 218 3.95 -4.40 -9.68
CA GLN A 218 2.99 -4.43 -10.78
C GLN A 218 1.77 -5.31 -10.48
N ALA A 219 1.97 -6.49 -9.88
CA ALA A 219 0.87 -7.36 -9.49
C ALA A 219 -0.04 -6.75 -8.41
N GLN A 220 0.50 -5.91 -7.52
CA GLN A 220 -0.30 -5.16 -6.54
C GLN A 220 -1.06 -4.01 -7.22
N LEU A 221 -0.43 -3.28 -8.14
CA LEU A 221 -1.08 -2.22 -8.92
C LEU A 221 -2.27 -2.74 -9.72
N ASP A 222 -2.11 -3.89 -10.37
CA ASP A 222 -3.18 -4.50 -11.17
C ASP A 222 -4.39 -4.93 -10.34
N ARG A 223 -4.21 -5.18 -9.04
CA ARG A 223 -5.27 -5.60 -8.11
C ARG A 223 -6.10 -4.45 -7.56
N ILE A 224 -5.51 -3.25 -7.42
CA ILE A 224 -6.17 -2.04 -6.90
C ILE A 224 -6.96 -1.30 -8.00
N LYS A 225 -6.68 -1.60 -9.29
CA LYS A 225 -7.38 -1.02 -10.45
C LYS A 225 -8.91 -1.00 -10.34
N PRO A 226 -9.62 -2.04 -9.87
CA PRO A 226 -11.08 -2.04 -9.75
C PRO A 226 -11.62 -1.01 -8.74
N LEU A 227 -10.89 -0.71 -7.66
CA LEU A 227 -11.30 0.23 -6.60
C LEU A 227 -11.44 1.66 -7.09
N THR A 228 -10.65 2.02 -8.11
CA THR A 228 -10.67 3.36 -8.70
C THR A 228 -12.00 3.70 -9.38
N SER A 229 -12.79 2.70 -9.78
CA SER A 229 -14.12 2.88 -10.36
C SER A 229 -15.20 3.23 -9.32
N LEU A 230 -14.99 2.84 -8.04
CA LEU A 230 -15.93 3.06 -6.94
C LEU A 230 -15.83 4.51 -6.41
N TYR A 231 -14.61 5.00 -6.19
CA TYR A 231 -14.34 6.37 -5.73
C TYR A 231 -14.68 7.44 -6.80
N ARG A 232 -14.73 7.07 -8.09
CA ARG A 232 -15.09 7.99 -9.19
C ARG A 232 -16.55 8.43 -9.17
N ARG A 233 -17.45 7.67 -8.55
CA ARG A 233 -18.87 8.03 -8.44
C ARG A 233 -19.15 9.02 -7.31
N SER A 234 -18.27 9.12 -6.31
CA SER A 234 -18.47 9.98 -5.14
C SER A 234 -17.92 11.39 -5.30
N GLY A 235 -17.08 11.65 -6.30
CA GLY A 235 -16.51 12.99 -6.56
C GLY A 235 -15.37 13.41 -5.62
N ALA A 236 -14.95 12.53 -4.70
CA ALA A 236 -13.78 12.74 -3.84
C ALA A 236 -12.52 12.22 -4.57
N PHE A 237 -11.89 13.10 -5.36
CA PHE A 237 -10.65 12.81 -6.11
C PHE A 237 -9.59 13.84 -5.73
N SER A 238 -8.61 13.44 -4.91
CA SER A 238 -7.44 14.25 -4.55
C SER A 238 -6.27 14.07 -5.54
N SER A 239 -5.33 15.02 -5.53
CA SER A 239 -4.13 15.06 -6.40
C SER A 239 -3.27 13.81 -6.28
N GLU A 240 -3.27 13.21 -5.10
CA GLU A 240 -2.36 12.16 -4.67
C GLU A 240 -2.80 10.79 -5.21
N LEU A 241 -4.11 10.57 -5.37
CA LEU A 241 -4.69 9.40 -6.05
C LEU A 241 -4.41 9.41 -7.57
N ILE A 242 -4.31 10.60 -8.17
CA ILE A 242 -4.03 10.78 -9.60
C ILE A 242 -2.59 10.39 -9.96
N GLN A 243 -1.65 10.48 -9.02
CA GLN A 243 -0.28 9.98 -9.18
C GLN A 243 -0.18 8.45 -9.21
N VAL A 244 -1.25 7.73 -8.88
CA VAL A 244 -1.17 6.31 -8.50
C VAL A 244 -1.89 5.38 -9.48
N VAL A 245 -2.93 5.84 -10.16
CA VAL A 245 -3.75 4.97 -11.02
C VAL A 245 -3.14 4.84 -12.42
N GLY A 246 -2.25 3.85 -12.58
CA GLY A 246 -1.70 3.40 -13.87
C GLY A 246 -2.69 2.61 -14.74
N ALA A 247 -3.94 3.07 -14.80
CA ALA A 247 -4.89 2.63 -15.80
C ALA A 247 -5.56 3.87 -16.36
N VAL A 248 -5.05 4.35 -17.49
CA VAL A 248 -5.75 5.35 -18.28
C VAL A 248 -7.00 4.72 -18.85
N ASP A 249 -8.15 5.17 -18.36
CA ASP A 249 -9.45 4.87 -18.93
C ASP A 249 -10.18 6.17 -19.27
N SER A 250 -11.30 6.04 -19.99
CA SER A 250 -12.10 7.19 -20.43
C SER A 250 -12.51 8.15 -19.30
N GLY A 251 -12.57 7.69 -18.05
CA GLY A 251 -12.88 8.54 -16.89
C GLY A 251 -11.72 9.44 -16.48
N LEU A 252 -10.48 8.94 -16.50
CA LEU A 252 -9.29 9.76 -16.25
C LEU A 252 -9.10 10.80 -17.37
N ILE A 253 -9.28 10.41 -18.62
CA ILE A 253 -9.19 11.33 -19.75
C ILE A 253 -10.22 12.46 -19.62
N GLU A 254 -11.47 12.14 -19.28
CA GLU A 254 -12.53 13.14 -19.06
C GLU A 254 -12.22 14.06 -17.87
N PHE A 255 -11.63 13.52 -16.78
CA PHE A 255 -11.18 14.32 -15.65
C PHE A 255 -10.07 15.30 -16.04
N LEU A 256 -9.04 14.83 -16.76
CA LEU A 256 -7.92 15.66 -17.23
C LEU A 256 -8.39 16.69 -18.25
N ARG A 257 -9.36 16.35 -19.10
CA ARG A 257 -9.99 17.29 -20.03
C ARG A 257 -10.67 18.46 -19.29
N ARG A 258 -11.31 18.18 -18.15
CA ARG A 258 -11.93 19.22 -17.30
C ARG A 258 -10.92 19.95 -16.41
N ASN A 259 -9.82 19.28 -16.05
CA ASN A 259 -8.82 19.77 -15.10
C ASN A 259 -7.39 19.66 -15.67
N PRO A 260 -7.06 20.32 -16.79
CA PRO A 260 -5.82 20.07 -17.54
C PRO A 260 -4.53 20.34 -16.75
N LYS A 261 -4.58 21.23 -15.75
CA LYS A 261 -3.44 21.51 -14.85
C LYS A 261 -2.99 20.26 -14.08
N ARG A 262 -3.89 19.30 -13.86
CA ARG A 262 -3.62 18.03 -13.18
C ARG A 262 -2.73 17.09 -14.01
N LEU A 263 -2.42 17.40 -15.27
CA LEU A 263 -1.39 16.68 -16.05
C LEU A 263 0.00 16.71 -15.38
N HIS A 264 0.29 17.73 -14.57
CA HIS A 264 1.52 17.74 -13.78
C HIS A 264 1.44 16.83 -12.57
N ASP A 265 0.25 16.50 -12.12
CA ASP A 265 0.01 15.73 -10.91
C ASP A 265 -0.13 14.23 -11.21
N ILE A 266 -0.04 13.79 -12.46
CA ILE A 266 -0.16 12.36 -12.82
C ILE A 266 1.21 11.69 -12.81
N HIS A 267 1.25 10.37 -12.62
CA HIS A 267 2.49 9.60 -12.75
C HIS A 267 3.11 9.80 -14.15
N TRP A 268 4.44 9.79 -14.28
CA TRP A 268 5.09 9.95 -15.58
C TRP A 268 4.69 8.84 -16.57
N ARG A 269 4.54 7.60 -16.11
CA ARG A 269 4.00 6.49 -16.92
C ARG A 269 2.52 6.67 -17.28
N ALA A 270 1.72 7.22 -16.36
CA ALA A 270 0.33 7.53 -16.64
C ALA A 270 0.21 8.63 -17.71
N PHE A 271 1.17 9.57 -17.76
CA PHE A 271 1.25 10.55 -18.83
C PHE A 271 1.49 9.89 -20.19
N GLU A 272 2.42 8.93 -20.28
CA GLU A 272 2.65 8.14 -21.50
C GLU A 272 1.39 7.38 -21.94
N GLU A 273 0.70 6.73 -21.00
CA GLU A 273 -0.57 6.05 -21.26
C GLU A 273 -1.66 7.03 -21.73
N VAL A 274 -1.72 8.25 -21.18
CA VAL A 274 -2.66 9.30 -21.62
C VAL A 274 -2.38 9.68 -23.06
N ILE A 275 -1.11 9.88 -23.42
CA ILE A 275 -0.74 10.19 -24.80
C ILE A 275 -1.10 9.03 -25.73
N ALA A 276 -0.82 7.78 -25.33
CA ALA A 276 -1.15 6.59 -26.11
C ALA A 276 -2.67 6.46 -26.33
N GLU A 277 -3.47 6.69 -25.29
CA GLU A 277 -4.95 6.66 -25.36
C GLU A 277 -5.49 7.77 -26.27
N ILE A 278 -4.94 8.99 -26.19
CA ILE A 278 -5.33 10.09 -27.09
C ILE A 278 -4.99 9.73 -28.54
N LEU A 279 -3.79 9.24 -28.83
CA LEU A 279 -3.40 8.81 -30.17
C LEU A 279 -4.32 7.69 -30.69
N SER A 280 -4.67 6.73 -29.82
CA SER A 280 -5.63 5.67 -30.14
C SER A 280 -7.00 6.23 -30.53
N SER A 281 -7.48 7.25 -29.81
CA SER A 281 -8.73 7.95 -30.13
C SER A 281 -8.69 8.69 -31.48
N PHE A 282 -7.49 8.99 -31.98
CA PHE A 282 -7.25 9.56 -33.31
C PHE A 282 -7.05 8.49 -34.39
N GLY A 283 -7.30 7.21 -34.08
CA GLY A 283 -7.20 6.09 -35.02
C GLY A 283 -5.80 5.50 -35.18
N TRP A 284 -4.88 5.80 -34.27
CA TRP A 284 -3.55 5.21 -34.26
C TRP A 284 -3.57 3.84 -33.59
N SER A 285 -2.82 2.88 -34.13
CA SER A 285 -2.48 1.66 -33.38
C SER A 285 -1.23 1.95 -32.55
N VAL A 286 -1.35 1.90 -31.23
CA VAL A 286 -0.26 2.27 -30.31
C VAL A 286 0.28 1.08 -29.54
N GLN A 287 1.58 1.13 -29.23
CA GLN A 287 2.26 0.20 -28.34
C GLN A 287 3.18 0.98 -27.40
N LEU A 288 3.01 0.80 -26.10
CA LEU A 288 3.90 1.37 -25.10
C LEU A 288 5.19 0.54 -25.00
N THR A 289 6.34 1.21 -24.90
CA THR A 289 7.63 0.56 -24.67
C THR A 289 7.82 0.24 -23.19
N GLN A 290 8.75 -0.67 -22.87
CA GLN A 290 9.11 -0.93 -21.48
C GLN A 290 9.89 0.25 -20.89
N PRO A 291 9.71 0.58 -19.60
CA PRO A 291 10.53 1.58 -18.91
C PRO A 291 12.02 1.29 -19.08
N SER A 292 12.77 2.20 -19.70
CA SER A 292 14.23 2.08 -19.81
C SER A 292 14.90 3.34 -19.27
N LYS A 293 16.07 3.17 -18.63
CA LYS A 293 16.87 4.27 -18.08
C LYS A 293 17.68 5.02 -19.14
N ASP A 294 17.85 4.43 -20.32
CA ASP A 294 18.95 4.77 -21.22
C ASP A 294 18.56 5.72 -22.36
N GLY A 295 17.34 6.27 -22.32
CA GLY A 295 16.82 7.17 -23.36
C GLY A 295 16.36 6.40 -24.61
N GLY A 296 15.25 6.83 -25.19
CA GLY A 296 14.62 6.12 -26.29
C GLY A 296 13.33 6.81 -26.76
N TYR A 297 12.26 6.03 -26.79
CA TYR A 297 10.89 6.49 -27.03
C TYR A 297 9.93 5.69 -26.14
N ASP A 298 8.82 6.29 -25.76
CA ASP A 298 7.83 5.73 -24.84
C ASP A 298 6.68 5.01 -25.57
N ILE A 299 6.37 5.45 -26.79
CA ILE A 299 5.25 4.92 -27.58
C ILE A 299 5.68 4.69 -29.04
N LEU A 300 5.39 3.52 -29.59
CA LEU A 300 5.37 3.26 -31.02
C LEU A 300 3.93 3.39 -31.51
N GLY A 301 3.68 4.29 -32.45
CA GLY A 301 2.39 4.51 -33.08
C GLY A 301 2.42 4.18 -34.56
N ILE A 302 1.40 3.48 -35.05
CA ILE A 302 1.16 3.25 -36.48
C ILE A 302 -0.11 4.01 -36.86
N HIS A 303 0.05 4.99 -37.75
CA HIS A 303 -1.05 5.75 -38.32
C HIS A 303 -1.27 5.33 -39.77
N LYS A 304 -2.54 5.10 -40.13
CA LYS A 304 -2.93 4.78 -41.50
C LYS A 304 -3.68 5.99 -42.08
N ASP A 305 -3.14 6.56 -43.15
CA ASP A 305 -3.79 7.69 -43.81
C ASP A 305 -5.04 7.27 -44.59
N ILE A 306 -5.76 8.26 -45.15
CA ILE A 306 -6.97 8.05 -45.96
C ILE A 306 -6.72 7.21 -47.22
N SER A 307 -5.48 7.16 -47.70
CA SER A 307 -5.06 6.35 -48.85
C SER A 307 -4.71 4.91 -48.45
N GLY A 308 -4.71 4.62 -47.15
CA GLY A 308 -4.36 3.33 -46.58
C GLY A 308 -2.87 3.11 -46.38
N ILE A 309 -2.03 4.14 -46.52
CA ILE A 309 -0.58 4.05 -46.31
C ILE A 309 -0.31 4.15 -44.81
N SER A 310 0.42 3.16 -44.29
CA SER A 310 0.85 3.13 -42.89
C SER A 310 2.16 3.88 -42.71
N SER A 311 2.21 4.76 -41.70
CA SER A 311 3.42 5.44 -41.24
C SER A 311 3.68 5.09 -39.79
N ALA A 312 4.94 4.74 -39.48
CA ALA A 312 5.36 4.41 -38.12
C ALA A 312 5.97 5.65 -37.47
N TRP A 313 5.61 5.92 -36.23
CA TRP A 313 6.04 7.09 -35.48
C TRP A 313 6.43 6.68 -34.07
N ILE A 314 7.50 7.28 -33.56
CA ILE A 314 7.88 7.13 -32.15
C ILE A 314 7.50 8.38 -31.37
N VAL A 315 7.12 8.23 -30.10
CA VAL A 315 6.75 9.34 -29.22
C VAL A 315 7.57 9.29 -27.96
N GLU A 316 8.21 10.41 -27.60
CA GLU A 316 8.86 10.61 -26.31
C GLU A 316 8.01 11.56 -25.46
N CYS A 317 7.74 11.18 -24.22
CA CYS A 317 6.91 11.89 -23.28
C CYS A 317 7.77 12.47 -22.15
N LYS A 318 7.71 13.78 -21.96
CA LYS A 318 8.40 14.50 -20.88
C LYS A 318 7.41 15.23 -20.00
N ARG A 319 7.01 14.61 -18.89
CA ARG A 319 6.19 15.24 -17.84
C ARG A 319 7.05 16.14 -16.94
N TRP A 320 7.43 17.31 -17.43
CA TRP A 320 8.32 18.25 -16.73
C TRP A 320 7.60 19.56 -16.37
N HIS A 321 8.17 20.29 -15.41
CA HIS A 321 7.82 21.69 -15.15
C HIS A 321 8.70 22.65 -15.94
N GLU A 322 9.97 22.29 -16.16
CA GLU A 322 10.94 23.09 -16.93
C GLU A 322 10.85 22.81 -18.43
N SER A 323 11.29 23.78 -19.23
CA SER A 323 11.29 23.67 -20.69
C SER A 323 12.21 22.55 -21.17
N VAL A 324 11.75 21.78 -22.15
CA VAL A 324 12.52 20.68 -22.73
C VAL A 324 13.64 21.23 -23.63
N GLY A 325 14.87 20.79 -23.36
CA GLY A 325 16.09 21.19 -24.06
C GLY A 325 16.35 20.46 -25.38
N ILE A 326 17.26 21.01 -26.20
CA ILE A 326 17.58 20.50 -27.54
C ILE A 326 18.13 19.07 -27.56
N GLU A 327 18.83 18.64 -26.50
CA GLU A 327 19.44 17.31 -26.44
C GLU A 327 18.40 16.19 -26.42
N VAL A 328 17.22 16.42 -25.82
CA VAL A 328 16.11 15.44 -25.86
C VAL A 328 15.59 15.28 -27.29
N ALA A 329 15.43 16.40 -28.02
CA ALA A 329 14.98 16.38 -29.40
C ALA A 329 16.00 15.70 -30.34
N ARG A 330 17.30 15.98 -30.15
CA ARG A 330 18.39 15.35 -30.91
C ARG A 330 18.44 13.85 -30.66
N SER A 331 18.39 13.42 -29.40
CA SER A 331 18.39 12.01 -29.03
C SER A 331 17.23 11.25 -29.68
N LEU A 332 16.01 11.77 -29.54
CA LEU A 332 14.82 11.17 -30.15
C LEU A 332 14.93 11.08 -31.69
N TYR A 333 15.44 12.14 -32.32
CA TYR A 333 15.61 12.15 -33.78
C TYR A 333 16.69 11.16 -34.25
N THR A 334 17.75 10.94 -33.47
CA THR A 334 18.73 9.88 -33.73
C THR A 334 18.05 8.51 -33.71
N VAL A 335 17.28 8.21 -32.65
CA VAL A 335 16.55 6.95 -32.51
C VAL A 335 15.56 6.74 -33.68
N LYS A 336 14.84 7.80 -34.08
CA LYS A 336 13.94 7.78 -35.25
C LYS A 336 14.66 7.27 -36.50
N ASN A 337 15.86 7.81 -36.78
CA ASN A 337 16.62 7.48 -37.98
C ASN A 337 17.24 6.08 -37.91
N GLU A 338 17.73 5.68 -36.74
CA GLU A 338 18.26 4.33 -36.50
C GLU A 338 17.18 3.25 -36.69
N MET A 339 15.98 3.50 -36.18
CA MET A 339 14.83 2.61 -36.35
C MET A 339 14.18 2.68 -37.74
N ARG A 340 14.55 3.68 -38.55
CA ARG A 340 13.98 3.93 -39.89
C ARG A 340 12.45 4.10 -39.88
N VAL A 341 11.91 4.73 -38.84
CA VAL A 341 10.48 5.07 -38.76
C VAL A 341 10.18 6.38 -39.50
N SER A 342 8.91 6.59 -39.85
CA SER A 342 8.45 7.72 -40.67
C SER A 342 8.55 9.07 -39.94
N GLY A 343 8.35 9.11 -38.62
CA GLY A 343 8.37 10.36 -37.87
C GLY A 343 8.60 10.17 -36.37
N ALA A 344 8.76 11.29 -35.67
CA ALA A 344 8.81 11.30 -34.20
C ALA A 344 7.99 12.46 -33.62
N ILE A 345 7.43 12.26 -32.43
CA ILE A 345 6.69 13.27 -31.66
C ILE A 345 7.37 13.45 -30.31
N LEU A 346 7.70 14.68 -29.94
CA LEU A 346 8.11 15.01 -28.58
C LEU A 346 6.92 15.67 -27.86
N ALA A 347 6.36 14.97 -26.87
CA ALA A 347 5.20 15.40 -26.09
C ALA A 347 5.63 15.81 -24.68
N THR A 348 5.14 16.94 -24.18
CA THR A 348 5.53 17.43 -22.85
C THR A 348 4.42 18.21 -22.16
N THR A 349 4.41 18.15 -20.83
CA THR A 349 3.59 19.03 -19.97
C THR A 349 4.20 20.41 -19.77
N SER A 350 5.36 20.72 -20.35
CA SER A 350 5.99 22.05 -20.30
C SER A 350 6.02 22.72 -21.67
N ASN A 351 6.98 23.60 -21.89
CA ASN A 351 7.30 24.26 -23.16
C ASN A 351 8.62 23.72 -23.74
N PHE A 352 8.94 24.16 -24.96
CA PHE A 352 10.18 23.84 -25.64
C PHE A 352 11.11 25.06 -25.62
N THR A 353 12.41 24.82 -25.49
CA THR A 353 13.42 25.87 -25.68
C THR A 353 13.50 26.32 -27.15
N GLN A 354 14.01 27.53 -27.42
CA GLN A 354 14.15 28.04 -28.80
C GLN A 354 14.96 27.08 -29.68
N GLY A 355 16.00 26.46 -29.14
CA GLY A 355 16.81 25.47 -29.88
C GLY A 355 16.01 24.25 -30.36
N VAL A 356 14.98 23.82 -29.62
CA VAL A 356 14.08 22.74 -30.06
C VAL A 356 13.13 23.23 -31.18
N LEU A 357 12.63 24.47 -31.08
CA LEU A 357 11.78 25.07 -32.12
C LEU A 357 12.55 25.24 -33.43
N ASP A 358 13.78 25.74 -33.36
CA ASP A 358 14.67 25.89 -34.51
C ASP A 358 15.02 24.51 -35.11
N PHE A 359 15.26 23.50 -34.25
CA PHE A 359 15.51 22.12 -34.68
C PHE A 359 14.32 21.53 -35.46
N LYS A 360 13.09 21.76 -34.99
CA LYS A 360 11.86 21.31 -35.67
C LYS A 360 11.59 22.06 -36.98
N SER A 361 11.93 23.36 -37.07
CA SER A 361 11.61 24.21 -38.24
C SER A 361 12.04 23.64 -39.60
N SER A 362 13.08 22.79 -39.60
CA SER A 362 13.65 22.15 -40.79
C SER A 362 13.26 20.68 -40.98
N ARG A 363 12.38 20.13 -40.13
CA ARG A 363 12.06 18.69 -40.04
C ARG A 363 10.55 18.45 -40.01
N TYR A 364 9.97 18.12 -41.17
CA TYR A 364 8.55 17.82 -41.32
C TYR A 364 8.13 16.49 -40.67
N ASP A 365 9.10 15.62 -40.44
CA ASP A 365 8.98 14.30 -39.80
C ASP A 365 9.21 14.35 -38.27
N PHE A 366 9.21 15.55 -37.69
CA PHE A 366 9.40 15.78 -36.25
C PHE A 366 8.33 16.73 -35.69
N ASP A 367 7.41 16.19 -34.89
CA ASP A 367 6.34 16.98 -34.28
C ASP A 367 6.59 17.31 -32.81
N LEU A 368 6.02 18.44 -32.37
CA LEU A 368 6.18 18.97 -31.02
C LEU A 368 4.80 19.18 -30.40
N LYS A 369 4.58 18.65 -29.21
CA LYS A 369 3.34 18.84 -28.44
C LYS A 369 3.68 19.34 -27.05
N ASN A 370 3.63 20.66 -26.89
CA ASN A 370 3.76 21.30 -25.59
C ASN A 370 2.44 21.22 -24.81
N TYR A 371 2.44 21.72 -23.58
CA TYR A 371 1.26 21.68 -22.71
C TYR A 371 -0.05 22.11 -23.39
N ALA A 372 -0.06 23.25 -24.10
CA ALA A 372 -1.26 23.73 -24.78
C ALA A 372 -1.76 22.76 -25.87
N ALA A 373 -0.85 22.19 -26.65
CA ALA A 373 -1.19 21.19 -27.67
C ALA A 373 -1.73 19.89 -27.04
N ILE A 374 -1.19 19.47 -25.88
CA ILE A 374 -1.71 18.31 -25.14
C ILE A 374 -3.12 18.57 -24.60
N VAL A 375 -3.39 19.80 -24.13
CA VAL A 375 -4.73 20.21 -23.69
C VAL A 375 -5.72 20.24 -24.85
N GLU A 376 -5.28 20.71 -26.02
CA GLU A 376 -6.09 20.64 -27.25
C GLU A 376 -6.41 19.19 -27.62
N TRP A 377 -5.40 18.31 -27.57
CA TRP A 377 -5.56 16.87 -27.78
C TRP A 377 -6.57 16.23 -26.83
N LEU A 378 -6.52 16.56 -25.53
CA LEU A 378 -7.53 16.13 -24.55
C LEU A 378 -8.94 16.64 -24.91
N GLY A 379 -9.04 17.87 -25.42
CA GLY A 379 -10.31 18.46 -25.85
C GLY A 379 -10.93 17.77 -27.06
N GLN A 380 -10.11 17.19 -27.94
CA GLN A 380 -10.52 16.49 -29.15
C GLN A 380 -10.78 14.98 -28.93
N TYR A 381 -10.44 14.46 -27.75
CA TYR A 381 -10.63 13.06 -27.41
C TYR A 381 -12.10 12.64 -27.60
N LYS A 382 -12.31 11.62 -28.44
CA LYS A 382 -13.60 10.97 -28.62
C LYS A 382 -13.50 9.58 -28.01
N LYS A 383 -14.47 9.25 -27.16
CA LYS A 383 -14.54 7.91 -26.57
C LYS A 383 -14.64 6.87 -27.68
N GLY A 384 -13.69 5.94 -27.70
CA GLY A 384 -13.68 4.77 -28.59
C GLY A 384 -14.77 3.77 -28.26
#